data_AF-A0A7C5K5F5-F1
#
_entry.id   AF-A0A7C5K5F5-F1
#
_cell.length_a   1.000
_cell.length_b   1.000
_cell.length_c   1.000
_cell.angle_alpha   90.00
_cell.angle_beta   90.00
_cell.angle_gamma   90.00
#
_symmetry.space_group_name_H-M   'P 1'
#
loop_
_entity.id
_entity.type
_entity.pdbx_description
1 polymer ?
#
loop_
_entity_poly.entity_id
_entity_poly.type
_entity_poly.pdbx_seq_one_letter_code
_entity_poly.pdbx_strand_id
1 'polypeptide(L)'
;ALAKLLRTHGVTGWRRQQVICFLDTKRRAGPAHPTRQGGPAKVRADFAFAKQRLAVFVDGCFWHGCRWHCNQPVQNAAFWKKKLAANKARDRAVSRELRRQGWTVVRIWEHELRKTSNQQVVEKVRRALIPR
;
A
#
# COMPACT_ATOMS: atom_id res chain seq x y z
N ALA A 1 5.01 -10.54 -10.94
CA ALA A 1 3.87 -11.44 -10.68
C ALA A 1 2.51 -10.76 -10.92
N LEU A 2 2.07 -9.82 -10.06
CA LEU A 2 0.71 -9.24 -10.14
C LEU A 2 0.35 -8.66 -11.53
N ALA A 3 1.26 -7.93 -12.17
CA ALA A 3 0.97 -7.38 -13.49
C ALA A 3 0.67 -8.44 -14.57
N LYS A 4 1.40 -9.56 -14.56
CA LYS A 4 1.14 -10.68 -15.48
C LYS A 4 -0.24 -11.24 -15.20
N LEU A 5 -0.54 -11.45 -13.92
CA LEU A 5 -1.83 -11.94 -13.46
C LEU A 5 -3.00 -11.02 -13.89
N LEU A 6 -2.89 -9.71 -13.68
CA LEU A 6 -3.91 -8.75 -14.12
C LEU A 6 -4.15 -8.82 -15.64
N ARG A 7 -3.08 -8.91 -16.45
CA ARG A 7 -3.20 -9.04 -17.92
C ARG A 7 -3.89 -10.32 -18.33
N THR A 8 -3.47 -11.45 -17.77
CA THR A 8 -4.06 -12.77 -18.09
C THR A 8 -5.55 -12.82 -17.79
N HIS A 9 -6.02 -12.07 -16.78
CA HIS A 9 -7.44 -11.98 -16.44
C HIS A 9 -8.15 -10.75 -17.03
N GLY A 10 -7.57 -10.10 -18.04
CA GLY A 10 -8.19 -8.97 -18.74
C GLY A 10 -8.43 -7.72 -17.90
N VAL A 11 -7.77 -7.58 -16.75
CA VAL A 11 -7.87 -6.38 -15.91
C VAL A 11 -6.96 -5.29 -16.48
N THR A 12 -7.56 -4.18 -16.92
CA THR A 12 -6.88 -3.06 -17.60
C THR A 12 -7.03 -1.75 -16.81
N GLY A 13 -6.44 -0.66 -17.30
CA GLY A 13 -6.58 0.68 -16.68
C GLY A 13 -5.67 0.95 -15.49
N TRP A 14 -4.75 0.04 -15.16
CA TRP A 14 -3.74 0.24 -14.12
C TRP A 14 -2.44 0.83 -14.67
N ARG A 15 -1.75 1.61 -13.84
CA ARG A 15 -0.36 2.03 -14.04
C ARG A 15 0.51 1.52 -12.90
N ARG A 16 1.76 1.17 -13.21
CA ARG A 16 2.74 0.73 -12.20
C ARG A 16 3.43 1.91 -11.54
N GLN A 17 3.83 1.73 -10.28
CA GLN A 17 4.71 2.65 -9.55
C GLN A 17 4.18 4.10 -9.56
N GLN A 18 2.85 4.23 -9.47
CA GLN A 18 2.16 5.52 -9.57
C GLN A 18 2.36 6.29 -8.27
N VAL A 19 2.82 7.52 -8.38
CA VAL A 19 2.84 8.44 -7.24
C VAL A 19 1.45 9.04 -7.07
N ILE A 20 0.92 8.94 -5.85
CA ILE A 20 -0.32 9.55 -5.42
C ILE A 20 0.06 10.64 -4.42
N CYS A 21 -0.29 11.88 -4.76
CA CYS A 21 -0.18 13.02 -3.86
C CYS A 21 -1.49 13.17 -3.09
N PHE A 22 -1.41 13.42 -1.79
CA PHE A 22 -2.57 13.72 -0.96
C PHE A 22 -2.23 14.79 0.08
N LEU A 23 -3.27 15.47 0.56
CA LEU A 23 -3.11 16.51 1.58
C LEU A 23 -2.75 15.83 2.91
N ASP A 24 -1.67 16.26 3.55
CA ASP A 24 -1.33 15.77 4.88
C ASP A 24 -2.23 16.44 5.92
N THR A 25 -3.29 15.75 6.33
CA THR A 25 -4.27 16.27 7.30
C THR A 25 -3.68 16.47 8.70
N LYS A 26 -2.51 15.89 9.02
CA LYS A 26 -1.88 16.01 10.35
C LYS A 26 -1.17 17.35 10.59
N ARG A 27 -0.87 18.13 9.54
CA ARG A 27 -0.12 19.39 9.67
C ARG A 27 -0.96 20.61 10.04
N ARG A 28 -2.26 20.47 10.29
CA ARG A 28 -3.17 21.62 10.49
C ARG A 28 -3.35 22.07 11.95
N ALA A 29 -2.74 21.44 12.95
CA ALA A 29 -3.00 21.78 14.36
C ALA A 29 -1.70 21.98 15.18
N GLY A 30 -1.02 23.11 14.97
CA GLY A 30 0.11 23.56 15.79
C GLY A 30 0.40 25.04 15.52
N PRO A 31 0.98 25.79 16.48
CA PRO A 31 1.29 27.21 16.29
C PRO A 31 2.28 27.37 15.13
N ALA A 32 1.97 28.30 14.23
CA ALA A 32 2.68 28.49 12.97
C ALA A 32 4.13 28.92 13.22
N HIS A 33 5.09 28.14 12.72
CA HIS A 33 6.49 28.54 12.58
C HIS A 33 6.78 28.72 11.07
N PRO A 34 7.35 29.85 10.61
CA PRO A 34 7.18 30.32 9.23
C PRO A 34 7.99 29.59 8.14
N THR A 35 8.84 28.61 8.44
CA THR A 35 9.86 28.11 7.47
C THR A 35 9.71 26.68 6.98
N ARG A 36 8.60 25.97 7.28
CA ARG A 36 8.33 24.65 6.69
C ARG A 36 6.87 24.47 6.30
N GLN A 37 6.44 25.18 5.26
CA GLN A 37 5.25 24.79 4.49
C GLN A 37 5.57 23.49 3.74
N GLY A 38 5.55 22.36 4.46
CA GLY A 38 5.87 21.10 3.83
C GLY A 38 4.74 20.69 2.88
N GLY A 39 5.10 20.47 1.62
CA GLY A 39 4.17 20.14 0.54
C GLY A 39 3.36 18.84 0.75
N PRO A 40 2.49 18.49 -0.22
CA PRO A 40 1.59 17.36 -0.11
C PRO A 40 2.35 16.06 0.17
N ALA A 41 1.77 15.21 1.02
CA ALA A 41 2.32 13.89 1.27
C ALA A 41 2.23 13.06 -0.01
N LYS A 42 3.29 12.28 -0.28
CA LYS A 42 3.40 11.46 -1.48
C LYS A 42 3.56 10.00 -1.06
N VAL A 43 2.81 9.13 -1.72
CA VAL A 43 3.03 7.68 -1.65
C VAL A 43 3.19 7.14 -3.06
N ARG A 44 4.06 6.15 -3.23
CA ARG A 44 4.13 5.36 -4.46
C ARG A 44 3.34 4.08 -4.27
N ALA A 45 2.24 3.94 -4.99
CA ALA A 45 1.50 2.68 -5.08
C ALA A 45 2.14 1.79 -6.14
N ASP A 46 2.22 0.48 -5.89
CA ASP A 46 2.78 -0.46 -6.86
C ASP A 46 1.95 -0.51 -8.13
N PHE A 47 0.63 -0.46 -7.96
CA PHE A 47 -0.34 -0.29 -9.04
C PHE A 47 -1.41 0.72 -8.63
N ALA A 48 -1.86 1.54 -9.56
CA ALA A 48 -3.00 2.43 -9.34
C ALA A 48 -3.94 2.43 -10.55
N PHE A 49 -5.24 2.44 -10.28
CA PHE A 49 -6.30 2.67 -11.26
C PHE A 49 -6.88 4.05 -10.98
N ALA A 50 -6.34 5.06 -11.66
CA ALA A 50 -6.62 6.46 -11.33
C ALA A 50 -8.11 6.82 -11.51
N LYS A 51 -8.76 6.28 -12.56
CA LYS A 51 -10.18 6.53 -12.83
C LYS A 51 -11.08 6.03 -11.70
N GLN A 52 -10.75 4.87 -11.11
CA GLN A 52 -11.50 4.25 -10.02
C GLN A 52 -10.99 4.65 -8.63
N ARG A 53 -9.96 5.52 -8.55
CA ARG A 53 -9.26 5.86 -7.30
C ARG A 53 -8.87 4.62 -6.48
N LEU A 54 -8.37 3.58 -7.15
CA LEU A 54 -7.89 2.36 -6.48
C LEU A 54 -6.36 2.36 -6.43
N ALA A 55 -5.81 2.28 -5.22
CA ALA A 55 -4.38 2.07 -4.96
C ALA A 55 -4.14 0.62 -4.50
N VAL A 56 -3.21 -0.06 -5.15
CA VAL A 56 -2.83 -1.44 -4.84
C VAL A 56 -1.36 -1.48 -4.44
N PHE A 57 -1.10 -2.08 -3.27
CA PHE A 57 0.24 -2.29 -2.72
C PHE A 57 0.56 -3.78 -2.66
N VAL A 58 1.78 -4.15 -3.02
CA VAL A 58 2.31 -5.51 -2.92
C VAL A 58 3.30 -5.58 -1.77
N ASP A 59 2.86 -6.16 -0.66
CA ASP A 59 3.62 -6.20 0.58
C ASP A 59 4.56 -7.41 0.61
N GLY A 60 5.85 -7.14 0.69
CA GLY A 60 6.85 -8.14 1.06
C GLY A 60 6.56 -8.69 2.46
N CYS A 61 6.52 -10.01 2.61
CA CYS A 61 6.15 -10.69 3.85
C CYS A 61 7.04 -10.29 5.01
N PHE A 62 8.35 -10.24 4.78
CA PHE A 62 9.32 -9.84 5.78
C PHE A 62 9.16 -8.35 6.13
N TRP A 63 9.23 -7.45 5.15
CA TRP A 63 9.30 -6.00 5.36
C TRP A 63 8.05 -5.38 6.02
N HIS A 64 6.90 -5.98 5.79
CA HIS A 64 5.61 -5.53 6.35
C HIS A 64 5.13 -6.44 7.49
N GLY A 65 5.92 -7.45 7.86
CA GLY A 65 5.69 -8.33 9.00
C GLY A 65 4.42 -9.18 8.90
N CYS A 66 4.30 -9.93 7.81
CA CYS A 66 3.29 -10.96 7.62
C CYS A 66 3.21 -11.92 8.81
N ARG A 67 2.00 -12.29 9.22
CA ARG A 67 1.77 -13.19 10.37
C ARG A 67 2.45 -14.56 10.19
N TRP A 68 2.48 -15.09 8.97
CA TRP A 68 2.92 -16.47 8.70
C TRP A 68 4.34 -16.60 8.18
N HIS A 69 4.86 -15.56 7.52
CA HIS A 69 6.11 -15.64 6.75
C HIS A 69 7.17 -14.62 7.19
N CYS A 70 6.89 -13.82 8.23
CA CYS A 70 7.88 -12.88 8.77
C CYS A 70 8.75 -13.57 9.82
N ASN A 71 9.84 -14.18 9.37
CA ASN A 71 10.85 -14.71 10.26
C ASN A 71 11.57 -13.54 10.94
N GLN A 72 11.50 -13.48 12.28
CA GLN A 72 12.23 -12.45 13.03
C GLN A 72 13.72 -12.80 13.05
N PRO A 73 14.60 -11.89 12.59
CA PRO A 73 16.04 -12.15 12.64
C PRO A 73 16.50 -12.21 14.10
N VAL A 74 17.31 -13.23 14.42
CA VAL A 74 17.94 -13.39 15.74
C VAL A 74 18.96 -12.28 15.97
N GLN A 75 19.77 -11.97 14.95
CA GLN A 75 20.72 -10.86 15.00
C GLN A 75 19.99 -9.52 14.91
N ASN A 76 20.37 -8.56 15.77
CA ASN A 76 19.78 -7.22 15.82
C ASN A 76 18.24 -7.24 16.04
N ALA A 77 17.74 -8.21 16.81
CA ALA A 77 16.31 -8.42 17.03
C ALA A 77 15.56 -7.16 17.48
N ALA A 78 16.12 -6.38 18.40
CA ALA A 78 15.52 -5.12 18.87
C ALA A 78 15.35 -4.09 17.74
N PHE A 79 16.37 -3.94 16.90
CA PHE A 79 16.33 -3.07 15.72
C PHE A 79 15.25 -3.53 14.74
N TRP A 80 15.22 -4.83 14.42
CA TRP A 80 14.24 -5.38 13.48
C TRP A 80 12.81 -5.26 13.99
N LYS A 81 12.58 -5.54 15.28
CA LYS A 81 11.26 -5.36 15.92
C LYS A 81 10.78 -3.92 15.78
N LYS A 82 11.64 -2.94 16.09
CA LYS A 82 11.33 -1.50 15.95
C LYS A 82 11.07 -1.12 14.49
N LYS A 83 11.92 -1.58 13.57
CA LYS A 83 11.80 -1.27 12.13
C LYS A 83 10.51 -1.83 11.52
N LEU A 84 10.18 -3.08 11.81
CA LEU A 84 8.94 -3.71 11.33
C LEU A 84 7.70 -3.05 11.92
N ALA A 85 7.73 -2.69 13.22
CA ALA A 85 6.64 -1.95 13.85
C ALA A 85 6.43 -0.57 13.19
N ALA A 86 7.51 0.17 12.92
CA ALA A 86 7.46 1.44 12.23
C ALA A 86 6.92 1.31 10.79
N ASN A 87 7.30 0.25 10.07
CA ASN A 87 6.78 -0.03 8.74
C ASN A 87 5.27 -0.25 8.77
N LYS A 88 4.78 -1.16 9.62
CA LYS A 88 3.35 -1.41 9.81
C LYS A 88 2.59 -0.14 10.20
N ALA A 89 3.17 0.70 11.06
CA ALA A 89 2.56 1.98 11.45
C ALA A 89 2.44 2.94 10.26
N ARG A 90 3.47 3.04 9.43
CA ARG A 90 3.46 3.83 8.19
C ARG A 90 2.43 3.31 7.20
N ASP A 91 2.35 2.01 6.97
CA ASP A 91 1.37 1.40 6.07
C ASP A 91 -0.07 1.69 6.50
N ARG A 92 -0.34 1.61 7.81
CA ARG A 92 -1.64 1.99 8.39
C ARG A 92 -1.93 3.48 8.21
N ALA A 93 -0.94 4.35 8.41
CA ALA A 93 -1.10 5.79 8.24
C ALA A 93 -1.41 6.15 6.78
N VAL A 94 -0.63 5.64 5.84
CA VAL A 94 -0.83 5.82 4.39
C VAL A 94 -2.20 5.30 3.97
N SER A 95 -2.56 4.09 4.39
CA SER A 95 -3.84 3.48 4.00
C SER A 95 -5.04 4.28 4.55
N ARG A 96 -4.93 4.83 5.75
CA ARG A 96 -5.96 5.70 6.32
C ARG A 96 -6.09 7.01 5.55
N GLU A 97 -4.97 7.65 5.23
CA GLU A 97 -5.01 8.94 4.56
C GLU A 97 -5.52 8.82 3.12
N LEU A 98 -5.07 7.81 2.37
CA LEU A 98 -5.64 7.51 1.06
C LEU A 98 -7.15 7.31 1.12
N ARG A 99 -7.65 6.53 2.09
CA ARG A 99 -9.10 6.31 2.27
C ARG A 99 -9.87 7.58 2.60
N ARG A 100 -9.31 8.46 3.45
CA ARG A 100 -9.92 9.78 3.74
C ARG A 100 -10.04 10.64 2.50
N GLN A 101 -9.10 10.49 1.57
CA GLN A 101 -9.07 11.17 0.28
C GLN A 101 -9.90 10.42 -0.77
N GLY A 102 -10.79 9.50 -0.39
CA GLY A 102 -11.65 8.77 -1.30
C GLY A 102 -10.94 7.75 -2.19
N TRP A 103 -9.75 7.27 -1.80
CA TRP A 103 -9.11 6.15 -2.48
C TRP A 103 -9.48 4.82 -1.84
N THR A 104 -9.83 3.85 -2.66
CA THR A 104 -9.87 2.44 -2.24
C THR A 104 -8.44 1.93 -2.14
N VAL A 105 -8.11 1.25 -1.03
CA VAL A 105 -6.76 0.71 -0.79
C VAL A 105 -6.81 -0.80 -0.65
N VAL A 106 -6.15 -1.49 -1.57
CA VAL A 106 -5.96 -2.95 -1.56
C VAL A 106 -4.49 -3.24 -1.28
N ARG A 107 -4.24 -4.11 -0.30
CA ARG A 107 -2.89 -4.65 -0.04
C ARG A 107 -2.89 -6.15 -0.29
N ILE A 108 -1.89 -6.62 -1.01
CA ILE A 108 -1.70 -8.01 -1.41
C ILE A 108 -0.33 -8.42 -0.90
N TRP A 109 -0.25 -9.54 -0.19
CA TRP A 109 1.03 -10.07 0.23
C TRP A 109 1.76 -10.76 -0.92
N GLU A 110 3.08 -10.67 -0.95
CA GLU A 110 3.89 -11.32 -1.98
C GLU A 110 3.67 -12.83 -2.04
N HIS A 111 3.40 -13.48 -0.89
CA HIS A 111 3.17 -14.92 -0.84
C HIS A 111 1.85 -15.31 -1.51
N GLU A 112 0.83 -14.43 -1.51
CA GLU A 112 -0.43 -14.67 -2.24
C GLU A 112 -0.20 -14.72 -3.75
N LEU A 113 0.81 -13.99 -4.25
CA LEU A 113 1.17 -13.96 -5.67
C LEU A 113 2.02 -15.17 -6.09
N ARG A 114 2.69 -15.83 -5.15
CA ARG A 114 3.54 -17.01 -5.39
C ARG A 114 2.77 -18.32 -5.42
N LYS A 115 1.52 -18.34 -4.94
CA LYS A 115 0.67 -19.53 -4.97
C LYS A 115 0.32 -19.92 -6.41
N THR A 116 0.25 -21.22 -6.67
CA THR A 116 -0.18 -21.80 -7.95
C THR A 116 -1.58 -21.34 -8.34
N SER A 117 -2.50 -21.30 -7.37
CA SER A 117 -3.80 -20.65 -7.51
C SER A 117 -3.78 -19.28 -6.82
N ASN A 118 -3.84 -18.23 -7.64
CA ASN A 118 -3.83 -16.83 -7.21
C ASN A 118 -5.06 -16.05 -7.73
N GLN A 119 -6.10 -16.76 -8.17
CA GLN A 119 -7.36 -16.19 -8.65
C GLN A 119 -8.04 -15.30 -7.60
N GLN A 120 -7.94 -15.66 -6.32
CA GLN A 120 -8.46 -14.85 -5.21
C GLN A 120 -7.86 -13.43 -5.18
N VAL A 121 -6.60 -13.27 -5.60
CA VAL A 121 -5.96 -11.94 -5.70
C VAL A 121 -6.63 -11.10 -6.77
N VAL A 122 -6.93 -11.70 -7.92
CA VAL A 122 -7.63 -11.02 -9.03
C VAL A 122 -9.02 -10.61 -8.61
N GLU A 123 -9.79 -11.51 -8.00
CA GLU A 123 -11.14 -11.22 -7.54
C GLU A 123 -11.17 -10.10 -6.49
N LYS A 124 -10.18 -10.08 -5.60
CA LYS A 124 -10.00 -8.98 -4.63
C LYS A 124 -9.80 -7.64 -5.32
N VAL A 125 -9.00 -7.59 -6.39
CA VAL A 125 -8.80 -6.36 -7.19
C VAL A 125 -10.08 -6.00 -7.96
N ARG A 126 -10.74 -6.96 -8.61
CA ARG A 126 -11.97 -6.75 -9.37
C ARG A 126 -13.09 -6.17 -8.51
N ARG A 127 -13.33 -6.74 -7.33
CA ARG A 127 -14.30 -6.21 -6.36
C ARG A 127 -14.01 -4.77 -5.96
N ALA A 128 -12.73 -4.42 -5.86
CA ALA A 128 -12.31 -3.06 -5.50
C ALA A 128 -12.38 -2.05 -6.67
N LEU A 129 -12.59 -2.52 -7.91
CA LEU A 129 -12.80 -1.68 -9.08
C LEU A 129 -14.26 -1.27 -9.27
N ILE A 130 -15.20 -1.95 -8.60
CA ILE A 130 -16.62 -1.58 -8.60
C ILE A 130 -16.76 -0.29 -7.79
N PRO A 131 -17.25 0.82 -8.40
CA PRO A 131 -17.50 2.06 -7.68
C PRO A 131 -18.44 1.83 -6.50
N ARG A 132 -18.19 2.49 -5.37
CA ARG A 132 -19.12 2.56 -4.24
C ARG A 132 -19.94 3.83 -4.33
#